data_AF-A0AA97A8D0-F1
#
_entry.id   AF-A0AA97A8D0-F1
#
_cell.length_a   1.000
_cell.length_b   1.000
_cell.length_c   1.000
_cell.angle_alpha   90.00
_cell.angle_beta   90.00
_cell.angle_gamma   90.00
#
_symmetry.space_group_name_H-M   'P 1'
#
loop_
_entity.id
_entity.type
_entity.pdbx_description
1 polymer ?
#
loop_
_entity_poly.entity_id
_entity_poly.type
_entity_poly.pdbx_seq_one_letter_code
_entity_poly.pdbx_strand_id
1 'polypeptide(L)'
;MRSFHAAVVHADRSVTYCGTVGTDHLRTVRAMAALPATTHRVVEHPGRPGSVFVLRADGDLDWYQPVDTAPPPVRPWAPAPRAHAVGQEREGAGAITDEVPLTARDQGTVWIDAAIRFGDGVIGGPMDTPRNPPRVVHHTTESPAGGKYLEAVASYLIEVAAEPHLVYCPVTDRVGQFGPLHHSARALRNDGSRRTNREGLVCVQIEVLGRASEPWTDAWNPREKPGWQRILAAVRSWEVPDDWPMGPPVAYPPGSSARTRSVWQSEGGHFGHCHVPGNDHGDPGAIDTAKVLSVGTGTGTQGGTRPRVSLARVVAAAKRDPPAPGGHRTYPRDVRPVEEALAAEGLLERRYVDGSFGTRTLAAYAAWQRSRAGGSYRGGDADGVPGRDSLTRLGDRHGFTVVG
;
A
#
# COMPACT_ATOMS: atom_id res chain seq x y z
N MET A 1 -14.99 -35.34 -8.89
CA MET A 1 -13.69 -35.37 -9.60
C MET A 1 -12.86 -34.20 -9.08
N ARG A 2 -11.61 -34.39 -8.65
CA ARG A 2 -10.77 -33.24 -8.24
C ARG A 2 -10.22 -32.58 -9.50
N SER A 3 -10.40 -31.27 -9.61
CA SER A 3 -9.84 -30.43 -10.68
C SER A 3 -8.64 -29.65 -10.14
N PHE A 4 -7.63 -29.50 -10.96
CA PHE A 4 -6.34 -28.88 -10.65
C PHE A 4 -6.06 -27.78 -11.68
N HIS A 5 -5.16 -26.84 -11.42
CA HIS A 5 -4.76 -25.85 -12.43
C HIS A 5 -3.39 -26.23 -12.99
N ALA A 6 -3.21 -26.19 -14.31
CA ALA A 6 -1.95 -26.55 -14.96
C ALA A 6 -1.34 -25.39 -15.74
N ALA A 7 -0.01 -25.33 -15.77
CA ALA A 7 0.74 -24.35 -16.56
C ALA A 7 2.08 -24.91 -17.04
N VAL A 8 2.61 -24.35 -18.14
CA VAL A 8 3.90 -24.71 -18.74
C VAL A 8 4.77 -23.47 -18.88
N VAL A 9 6.03 -23.55 -18.46
CA VAL A 9 7.05 -22.52 -18.72
C VAL A 9 7.78 -22.86 -20.02
N HIS A 10 7.81 -21.94 -20.97
CA HIS A 10 8.47 -22.09 -22.27
C HIS A 10 9.96 -21.72 -22.22
N ALA A 11 10.67 -21.99 -23.32
CA ALA A 11 12.10 -21.68 -23.46
C ALA A 11 12.42 -20.19 -23.33
N ASP A 12 11.50 -19.33 -23.76
CA ASP A 12 11.57 -17.87 -23.65
C ASP A 12 11.14 -17.34 -22.26
N ARG A 13 10.83 -18.25 -21.33
CA ARG A 13 10.31 -17.99 -19.98
C ARG A 13 8.92 -17.36 -19.95
N SER A 14 8.12 -17.51 -21.00
CA SER A 14 6.68 -17.25 -20.93
C SER A 14 5.94 -18.45 -20.33
N VAL A 15 4.83 -18.19 -19.64
CA VAL A 15 3.96 -19.20 -19.04
C VAL A 15 2.67 -19.26 -19.82
N THR A 16 2.35 -20.47 -20.27
CA THR A 16 1.01 -20.78 -20.77
C THR A 16 0.23 -21.46 -19.68
N TYR A 17 -0.83 -20.78 -19.23
CA TYR A 17 -1.85 -21.39 -18.40
C TYR A 17 -2.69 -22.34 -19.25
N CYS A 18 -2.77 -23.60 -18.82
CA CYS A 18 -3.42 -24.69 -19.57
C CYS A 18 -4.83 -25.00 -19.07
N GLY A 19 -5.40 -24.17 -18.19
CA GLY A 19 -6.75 -24.37 -17.66
C GLY A 19 -6.80 -25.34 -16.48
N THR A 20 -8.01 -25.84 -16.22
CA THR A 20 -8.22 -26.87 -15.20
C THR A 20 -8.02 -28.26 -15.78
N VAL A 21 -7.34 -29.13 -15.02
CA VAL A 21 -7.01 -30.50 -15.41
C VAL A 21 -7.52 -31.50 -14.38
N GLY A 22 -7.88 -32.71 -14.84
CA GLY A 22 -8.35 -33.78 -13.98
C GLY A 22 -7.22 -34.63 -13.37
N THR A 23 -7.61 -35.57 -12.50
CA THR A 23 -6.67 -36.49 -11.85
C THR A 23 -5.91 -37.38 -12.83
N ASP A 24 -6.52 -37.74 -13.97
CA ASP A 24 -5.85 -38.56 -14.99
C ASP A 24 -4.76 -37.79 -15.73
N HIS A 25 -4.97 -36.50 -16.00
CA HIS A 25 -3.94 -35.63 -16.56
C HIS A 25 -2.73 -35.50 -15.61
N LEU A 26 -2.98 -35.35 -14.31
CA LEU A 26 -1.93 -35.33 -13.28
C LEU A 26 -1.12 -36.64 -13.27
N ARG A 27 -1.77 -37.79 -13.44
CA ARG A 27 -1.09 -39.09 -13.54
C ARG A 27 -0.22 -39.17 -14.80
N THR A 28 -0.72 -38.67 -15.93
CA THR A 28 0.04 -38.62 -17.19
C THR A 28 1.28 -37.73 -17.06
N VAL A 29 1.15 -36.52 -16.49
CA VAL A 29 2.29 -35.61 -16.26
C VAL A 29 3.33 -36.26 -15.34
N ARG A 30 2.90 -36.93 -14.27
CA ARG A 30 3.78 -37.69 -13.36
C ARG A 30 4.49 -38.85 -14.07
N ALA A 31 3.79 -39.55 -14.96
CA ALA A 31 4.33 -40.67 -15.73
C ALA A 31 5.34 -40.21 -16.80
N MET A 32 5.09 -39.06 -17.45
CA MET A 32 6.05 -38.44 -18.37
C MET A 32 7.31 -37.95 -17.64
N ALA A 33 7.19 -37.56 -16.37
CA ALA A 33 8.31 -37.13 -15.51
C ALA A 33 9.05 -38.29 -14.80
N ALA A 34 8.74 -39.56 -15.10
CA ALA A 34 9.17 -40.73 -14.33
C ALA A 34 10.34 -41.52 -14.95
N LEU A 35 11.55 -40.98 -14.86
CA LEU A 35 12.77 -41.82 -14.79
C LEU A 35 13.27 -41.90 -13.33
N PRO A 36 13.98 -42.96 -12.92
CA PRO A 36 14.00 -43.46 -11.53
C PRO A 36 14.75 -42.63 -10.48
N ALA A 37 15.09 -41.37 -10.77
CA ALA A 37 15.84 -40.48 -9.87
C ALA A 37 15.29 -39.05 -9.82
N THR A 38 14.03 -38.79 -10.19
CA THR A 38 13.45 -37.44 -10.09
C THR A 38 13.14 -37.12 -8.62
N THR A 39 13.94 -36.23 -8.02
CA THR A 39 13.68 -35.76 -6.65
C THR A 39 12.42 -34.91 -6.65
N HIS A 40 11.36 -35.39 -6.01
CA HIS A 40 10.20 -34.56 -5.66
C HIS A 40 10.67 -33.43 -4.73
N ARG A 41 10.52 -32.18 -5.14
CA ARG A 41 10.85 -31.02 -4.31
C ARG A 41 9.62 -30.14 -4.16
N VAL A 42 9.15 -30.03 -2.92
CA VAL A 42 8.21 -28.97 -2.51
C VAL A 42 9.06 -27.72 -2.28
N VAL A 43 9.19 -26.87 -3.30
CA VAL A 43 10.00 -25.64 -3.26
C VAL A 43 9.28 -24.50 -3.98
N GLU A 44 9.75 -23.28 -3.70
CA GLU A 44 9.45 -22.04 -4.41
C GLU A 44 9.57 -22.20 -5.95
N HIS A 45 8.83 -21.39 -6.72
CA HIS A 45 8.73 -21.51 -8.17
C HIS A 45 10.10 -21.32 -8.87
N PRO A 46 10.66 -22.33 -9.56
CA PRO A 46 12.07 -22.32 -9.97
C PRO A 46 12.34 -21.62 -11.31
N GLY A 47 11.31 -21.13 -12.02
CA GLY A 47 11.47 -20.33 -13.26
C GLY A 47 12.24 -21.03 -14.39
N ARG A 48 12.14 -22.36 -14.51
CA ARG A 48 12.93 -23.15 -15.48
C ARG A 48 12.13 -23.46 -16.75
N PRO A 49 12.69 -23.19 -17.95
CA PRO A 49 12.18 -23.69 -19.23
C PRO A 49 11.79 -25.17 -19.24
N GLY A 50 10.65 -25.47 -19.86
CA GLY A 50 10.09 -26.81 -20.00
C GLY A 50 9.38 -27.35 -18.76
N SER A 51 9.39 -26.60 -17.64
CA SER A 51 8.76 -27.05 -16.40
C SER A 51 7.24 -27.13 -16.53
N VAL A 52 6.67 -28.18 -15.95
CA VAL A 52 5.22 -28.36 -15.81
C VAL A 52 4.83 -28.18 -14.35
N PHE A 53 3.76 -27.41 -14.14
CA PHE A 53 3.24 -27.08 -12.82
C PHE A 53 1.79 -27.55 -12.72
N VAL A 54 1.47 -28.15 -11.58
CA VAL A 54 0.08 -28.48 -11.25
C VAL A 54 -0.23 -27.98 -9.85
N LEU A 55 -1.12 -27.00 -9.76
CA LEU A 55 -1.64 -26.51 -8.49
C LEU A 55 -2.71 -27.48 -8.00
N ARG A 56 -2.44 -28.05 -6.83
CA ARG A 56 -3.33 -29.00 -6.17
C ARG A 56 -4.54 -28.30 -5.57
N ALA A 57 -5.61 -29.05 -5.37
CA ALA A 57 -6.84 -28.56 -4.75
C ALA A 57 -6.66 -28.07 -3.30
N ASP A 58 -5.61 -28.52 -2.61
CA ASP A 58 -5.25 -28.07 -1.26
C ASP A 58 -4.30 -26.87 -1.25
N GLY A 59 -4.01 -26.29 -2.43
CA GLY A 59 -3.18 -25.12 -2.58
C GLY A 59 -1.68 -25.40 -2.58
N ASP A 60 -1.25 -26.67 -2.54
CA ASP A 60 0.15 -27.03 -2.79
C ASP A 60 0.48 -27.03 -4.28
N LEU A 61 1.74 -26.77 -4.61
CA LEU A 61 2.25 -26.78 -5.98
C LEU A 61 3.10 -28.03 -6.22
N ASP A 62 2.66 -28.88 -7.14
CA ASP A 62 3.53 -29.90 -7.71
C ASP A 62 4.31 -29.29 -8.89
N TRP A 63 5.63 -29.44 -8.89
CA TRP A 63 6.50 -29.05 -10.00
C TRP A 63 7.33 -30.24 -10.47
N TYR A 64 7.49 -30.37 -11.79
CA TYR A 64 8.21 -31.45 -12.44
C TYR A 64 9.35 -30.89 -13.31
N GLN A 65 10.56 -31.42 -13.10
CA GLN A 65 11.75 -31.04 -13.87
C GLN A 65 11.85 -31.88 -15.16
N PRO A 66 12.10 -31.26 -16.33
CA PRO A 66 12.35 -31.99 -17.58
C PRO A 66 13.68 -32.75 -17.54
N VAL A 67 13.66 -34.00 -18.01
CA VAL A 67 14.80 -34.94 -17.98
C VAL A 67 16.01 -34.52 -18.84
N ASP A 68 15.87 -33.52 -19.71
CA ASP A 68 16.93 -33.09 -20.65
C ASP A 68 17.46 -31.65 -20.42
N THR A 69 17.24 -31.07 -19.24
CA THR A 69 17.75 -29.71 -18.93
C THR A 69 19.06 -29.76 -18.16
N ALA A 70 20.09 -29.05 -18.66
CA ALA A 70 21.42 -28.99 -18.06
C ALA A 70 21.36 -28.58 -16.57
N PRO A 71 22.25 -29.13 -15.70
CA PRO A 71 22.32 -28.72 -14.30
C PRO A 71 22.62 -27.22 -14.19
N PRO A 72 22.20 -26.57 -13.09
CA PRO A 72 22.29 -25.11 -12.97
C PRO A 72 23.75 -24.65 -13.15
N PRO A 73 24.01 -23.56 -13.90
CA PRO A 73 25.28 -22.88 -13.74
C PRO A 73 25.35 -22.37 -12.31
N VAL A 74 26.38 -22.79 -11.57
CA VAL A 74 26.79 -22.11 -10.35
C VAL A 74 27.08 -20.68 -10.79
N ARG A 75 26.24 -19.71 -10.42
CA ARG A 75 26.55 -18.30 -10.68
C ARG A 75 27.71 -17.94 -9.75
N PRO A 76 28.92 -17.65 -10.25
CA PRO A 76 29.86 -16.87 -9.46
C PRO A 76 29.18 -15.52 -9.23
N TRP A 77 29.33 -14.94 -8.03
CA TRP A 77 28.93 -13.55 -7.80
C TRP A 77 29.40 -12.69 -8.97
N ALA A 78 28.47 -11.99 -9.61
CA ALA A 78 28.82 -11.07 -10.68
C ALA A 78 29.78 -10.01 -10.08
N PRO A 79 30.91 -9.72 -10.74
CA PRO A 79 31.80 -8.68 -10.26
C PRO A 79 31.08 -7.33 -10.34
N ALA A 80 31.45 -6.41 -9.44
CA ALA A 80 30.91 -5.06 -9.35
C ALA A 80 30.86 -4.38 -10.74
N PRO A 81 29.83 -3.55 -11.01
CA PRO A 81 29.62 -2.96 -12.32
C PRO A 81 30.86 -2.19 -12.80
N ARG A 82 31.20 -2.39 -14.07
CA ARG A 82 32.31 -1.68 -14.74
C ARG A 82 32.01 -0.19 -14.81
N ALA A 83 33.01 0.63 -14.49
CA ALA A 83 32.96 2.08 -14.67
C ALA A 83 32.60 2.44 -16.11
N HIS A 84 31.67 3.39 -16.27
CA HIS A 84 31.21 3.88 -17.56
C HIS A 84 32.37 4.51 -18.34
N ALA A 85 32.54 4.08 -19.60
CA ALA A 85 33.39 4.77 -20.56
C ALA A 85 32.72 6.07 -20.99
N VAL A 86 33.45 7.17 -20.85
CA VAL A 86 33.08 8.52 -21.30
C VAL A 86 33.15 8.58 -22.83
N GLY A 87 32.10 9.15 -23.45
CA GLY A 87 32.17 9.71 -24.80
C GLY A 87 31.33 8.99 -25.87
N GLN A 88 30.06 9.40 -26.00
CA GLN A 88 29.44 9.69 -27.30
C GLN A 88 28.09 10.39 -27.07
N GLU A 89 28.08 11.70 -27.29
CA GLU A 89 26.90 12.55 -27.27
C GLU A 89 25.97 12.20 -28.45
N ARG A 90 24.68 12.06 -28.16
CA ARG A 90 23.61 12.29 -29.13
C ARG A 90 22.75 13.43 -28.59
N GLU A 91 22.76 14.52 -29.35
CA GLU A 91 21.99 15.74 -29.11
C GLU A 91 20.48 15.45 -29.18
N GLY A 92 19.72 16.11 -28.29
CA GLY A 92 18.29 16.32 -28.50
C GLY A 92 17.32 15.81 -27.42
N ALA A 93 17.45 16.27 -26.17
CA ALA A 93 16.32 16.61 -25.27
C ALA A 93 16.90 17.25 -24.00
N GLY A 94 16.48 18.48 -23.72
CA GLY A 94 17.09 19.37 -22.72
C GLY A 94 17.25 18.76 -21.33
N ALA A 95 18.46 18.95 -20.79
CA ALA A 95 18.79 18.65 -19.41
C ALA A 95 17.88 19.44 -18.45
N ILE A 96 17.20 18.73 -17.55
CA ILE A 96 16.84 19.28 -16.24
C ILE A 96 17.92 18.78 -15.29
N THR A 97 19.01 19.52 -15.22
CA THR A 97 19.91 19.50 -14.07
C THR A 97 19.22 20.30 -12.97
N ASP A 98 18.69 19.59 -11.99
CA ASP A 98 18.70 20.02 -10.59
C ASP A 98 18.46 18.74 -9.78
N GLU A 99 19.57 18.15 -9.31
CA GLU A 99 19.53 17.28 -8.15
C GLU A 99 18.94 18.09 -7.00
N VAL A 100 17.63 17.99 -6.79
CA VAL A 100 16.99 18.50 -5.58
C VAL A 100 17.46 17.59 -4.46
N PRO A 101 18.25 18.07 -3.49
CA PRO A 101 18.66 17.26 -2.37
C PRO A 101 17.39 16.89 -1.60
N LEU A 102 17.09 15.59 -1.52
CA LEU A 102 16.07 15.04 -0.63
C LEU A 102 16.51 15.32 0.81
N THR A 103 16.16 16.52 1.31
CA THR A 103 16.36 16.84 2.72
C THR A 103 15.53 15.85 3.54
N ALA A 104 16.22 15.14 4.43
CA ALA A 104 15.70 14.08 5.29
C ALA A 104 14.44 14.53 6.04
N ARG A 105 13.27 14.17 5.52
CA ARG A 105 12.05 13.95 6.30
C ARG A 105 11.91 12.45 6.40
N ASP A 106 11.75 11.94 7.62
CA ASP A 106 11.59 10.51 7.95
C ASP A 106 10.80 9.79 6.85
N GLN A 107 11.50 9.04 5.99
CA GLN A 107 10.89 8.44 4.80
C GLN A 107 9.86 7.39 5.27
N GLY A 108 8.68 7.40 4.66
CA GLY A 108 7.66 6.39 4.94
C GLY A 108 8.20 4.96 4.76
N THR A 109 7.45 3.99 5.24
CA THR A 109 7.83 2.57 5.20
C THR A 109 8.15 2.14 3.78
N VAL A 110 9.42 1.86 3.50
CA VAL A 110 9.84 1.39 2.18
C VAL A 110 9.55 -0.09 2.00
N TRP A 111 9.81 -0.87 3.05
CA TRP A 111 9.69 -2.32 3.09
C TRP A 111 8.95 -2.69 4.37
N ILE A 112 7.82 -3.39 4.23
CA ILE A 112 7.00 -3.81 5.36
C ILE A 112 7.72 -4.94 6.09
N ASP A 113 7.76 -4.83 7.41
CA ASP A 113 8.34 -5.87 8.27
C ASP A 113 7.50 -7.16 8.25
N ALA A 114 8.19 -8.30 8.25
CA ALA A 114 7.60 -9.63 8.11
C ALA A 114 6.73 -9.85 6.85
N ALA A 115 6.84 -9.00 5.82
CA ALA A 115 6.31 -9.29 4.49
C ALA A 115 7.27 -10.21 3.73
N ILE A 116 6.71 -11.18 3.01
CA ILE A 116 7.48 -12.10 2.16
C ILE A 116 8.04 -11.30 0.99
N ARG A 117 9.34 -11.42 0.72
CA ARG A 117 9.98 -10.76 -0.42
C ARG A 117 9.80 -11.60 -1.67
N PHE A 118 9.32 -10.95 -2.73
CA PHE A 118 9.21 -11.56 -4.06
C PHE A 118 10.05 -10.76 -5.06
N GLY A 119 10.66 -11.45 -6.03
CA GLY A 119 11.49 -10.82 -7.05
C GLY A 119 12.79 -10.20 -6.50
N ASP A 120 13.37 -9.29 -7.27
CA ASP A 120 14.66 -8.65 -6.97
C ASP A 120 14.53 -7.24 -6.37
N GLY A 121 13.30 -6.76 -6.13
CA GLY A 121 13.05 -5.41 -5.63
C GLY A 121 12.89 -4.34 -6.71
N VAL A 122 13.11 -4.67 -8.00
CA VAL A 122 13.16 -3.70 -9.09
C VAL A 122 11.89 -3.80 -9.95
N ILE A 123 10.80 -3.22 -9.45
CA ILE A 123 9.46 -3.27 -10.08
C ILE A 123 9.04 -1.98 -10.78
N GLY A 124 9.93 -0.99 -10.86
CA GLY A 124 9.64 0.30 -11.46
C GLY A 124 10.77 1.28 -11.23
N GLY A 125 10.47 2.57 -11.04
CA GLY A 125 11.49 3.58 -10.80
C GLY A 125 10.93 4.84 -10.15
N PRO A 126 11.63 5.98 -10.29
CA PRO A 126 11.22 7.23 -9.64
C PRO A 126 9.80 7.67 -10.00
N MET A 127 9.13 8.32 -9.04
CA MET A 127 7.84 8.97 -9.25
C MET A 127 8.00 10.21 -10.15
N ASP A 128 7.01 10.49 -10.99
CA ASP A 128 7.04 11.61 -11.94
C ASP A 128 6.58 12.91 -11.29
N THR A 129 5.68 12.80 -10.32
CA THR A 129 5.07 13.96 -9.66
C THR A 129 5.19 13.84 -8.13
N PRO A 130 6.42 13.81 -7.57
CA PRO A 130 6.63 13.61 -6.14
C PRO A 130 6.06 14.74 -5.24
N ARG A 131 5.65 15.88 -5.84
CA ARG A 131 4.95 16.98 -5.15
C ARG A 131 3.43 16.81 -5.09
N ASN A 132 2.87 15.87 -5.85
CA ASN A 132 1.43 15.58 -5.81
C ASN A 132 1.11 14.66 -4.62
N PRO A 133 -0.14 14.64 -4.14
CA PRO A 133 -0.50 13.85 -2.97
C PRO A 133 -0.21 12.35 -3.12
N PRO A 134 0.16 11.66 -2.02
CA PRO A 134 0.40 10.22 -1.99
C PRO A 134 -0.91 9.42 -2.14
N ARG A 135 -0.83 8.22 -2.72
CA ARG A 135 -2.01 7.38 -2.97
C ARG A 135 -1.74 5.88 -2.92
N VAL A 136 -2.83 5.13 -2.84
CA VAL A 136 -2.88 3.67 -2.99
C VAL A 136 -3.90 3.29 -4.07
N VAL A 137 -3.55 2.32 -4.90
CA VAL A 137 -4.48 1.65 -5.80
C VAL A 137 -4.69 0.20 -5.37
N HIS A 138 -5.94 -0.16 -5.18
CA HIS A 138 -6.40 -1.49 -4.80
C HIS A 138 -6.81 -2.27 -6.04
N HIS A 139 -6.31 -3.48 -6.14
CA HIS A 139 -6.56 -4.43 -7.22
C HIS A 139 -7.08 -5.76 -6.68
N THR A 140 -7.72 -6.54 -7.56
CA THR A 140 -7.93 -7.97 -7.35
C THR A 140 -7.25 -8.78 -8.44
N THR A 141 -6.66 -9.91 -8.05
CA THR A 141 -5.84 -10.74 -8.93
C THR A 141 -6.65 -11.62 -9.87
N GLU A 142 -7.98 -11.62 -9.73
CA GLU A 142 -8.92 -12.54 -10.39
C GLU A 142 -8.57 -14.01 -10.18
N SER A 143 -8.13 -14.33 -8.96
CA SER A 143 -7.69 -15.67 -8.53
C SER A 143 -8.40 -16.13 -7.26
N PRO A 144 -8.33 -17.43 -6.92
CA PRO A 144 -8.68 -17.89 -5.58
C PRO A 144 -7.78 -17.26 -4.49
N ALA A 145 -8.26 -17.33 -3.24
CA ALA A 145 -7.51 -16.93 -2.04
C ALA A 145 -7.34 -18.12 -1.08
N GLY A 146 -6.29 -18.09 -0.26
CA GLY A 146 -5.94 -19.16 0.68
C GLY A 146 -4.67 -19.92 0.29
N GLY A 147 -4.31 -20.96 1.06
CA GLY A 147 -3.23 -21.89 0.73
C GLY A 147 -1.91 -21.21 0.30
N LYS A 148 -1.29 -21.72 -0.77
CA LYS A 148 -0.10 -21.12 -1.42
C LYS A 148 -0.44 -20.32 -2.69
N TYR A 149 -1.68 -19.85 -2.83
CA TYR A 149 -2.05 -19.00 -3.97
C TYR A 149 -1.25 -17.69 -3.97
N LEU A 150 -0.79 -17.20 -2.80
CA LEU A 150 -0.01 -15.96 -2.68
C LEU A 150 1.28 -16.05 -3.51
N GLU A 151 2.04 -17.13 -3.34
CA GLU A 151 3.30 -17.37 -4.07
C GLU A 151 3.08 -17.64 -5.56
N ALA A 152 2.01 -18.38 -5.91
CA ALA A 152 1.70 -18.68 -7.29
C ALA A 152 1.33 -17.41 -8.07
N VAL A 153 0.47 -16.57 -7.50
CA VAL A 153 0.11 -15.27 -8.06
C VAL A 153 1.32 -14.36 -8.12
N ALA A 154 2.16 -14.33 -7.09
CA ALA A 154 3.36 -13.52 -7.10
C ALA A 154 4.34 -13.91 -8.22
N SER A 155 4.52 -15.21 -8.43
CA SER A 155 5.35 -15.73 -9.51
C SER A 155 4.81 -15.30 -10.88
N TYR A 156 3.50 -15.42 -11.10
CA TYR A 156 2.84 -14.98 -12.33
C TYR A 156 3.05 -13.47 -12.57
N LEU A 157 2.85 -12.64 -11.55
CA LEU A 157 3.00 -11.17 -11.66
C LEU A 157 4.44 -10.75 -12.02
N ILE A 158 5.45 -11.43 -11.49
CA ILE A 158 6.86 -11.23 -11.89
C ILE A 158 7.05 -11.59 -13.36
N GLU A 159 6.49 -12.72 -13.77
CA GLU A 159 6.71 -13.25 -15.11
C GLU A 159 6.09 -12.38 -16.20
N VAL A 160 4.89 -11.86 -15.96
CA VAL A 160 4.23 -10.94 -16.91
C VAL A 160 4.69 -9.48 -16.73
N ALA A 161 5.67 -9.24 -15.86
CA ALA A 161 6.17 -7.90 -15.51
C ALA A 161 5.04 -6.93 -15.13
N ALA A 162 4.10 -7.40 -14.31
CA ALA A 162 2.95 -6.65 -13.81
C ALA A 162 3.00 -6.51 -12.28
N GLU A 163 4.20 -6.57 -11.68
CA GLU A 163 4.35 -6.60 -10.24
C GLU A 163 3.75 -5.34 -9.58
N PRO A 164 2.83 -5.48 -8.62
CA PRO A 164 2.42 -4.39 -7.73
C PRO A 164 3.50 -4.16 -6.68
N HIS A 165 3.28 -3.22 -5.77
CA HIS A 165 4.12 -3.13 -4.58
C HIS A 165 3.86 -4.32 -3.65
N LEU A 166 2.59 -4.62 -3.42
CA LEU A 166 2.14 -5.57 -2.42
C LEU A 166 1.18 -6.59 -3.04
N VAL A 167 1.25 -7.83 -2.57
CA VAL A 167 0.22 -8.85 -2.79
C VAL A 167 -0.27 -9.35 -1.43
N TYR A 168 -1.58 -9.45 -1.23
CA TYR A 168 -2.19 -9.80 0.04
C TYR A 168 -3.16 -10.96 -0.11
N CYS A 169 -3.11 -11.92 0.82
CA CYS A 169 -4.09 -12.99 0.90
C CYS A 169 -5.09 -12.73 2.04
N PRO A 170 -6.36 -12.42 1.77
CA PRO A 170 -7.33 -12.10 2.82
C PRO A 170 -7.69 -13.29 3.71
N VAL A 171 -7.53 -14.52 3.20
CA VAL A 171 -7.80 -15.76 3.95
C VAL A 171 -6.68 -16.06 4.95
N THR A 172 -5.43 -16.10 4.49
CA THR A 172 -4.26 -16.46 5.34
C THR A 172 -3.63 -15.26 6.05
N ASP A 173 -4.05 -14.04 5.69
CA ASP A 173 -3.50 -12.78 6.18
C ASP A 173 -2.00 -12.57 5.88
N ARG A 174 -1.47 -13.29 4.90
CA ARG A 174 -0.08 -13.18 4.47
C ARG A 174 0.10 -12.00 3.53
N VAL A 175 1.23 -11.30 3.69
CA VAL A 175 1.63 -10.14 2.89
C VAL A 175 2.90 -10.50 2.12
N GLY A 176 2.87 -10.32 0.80
CA GLY A 176 4.02 -10.30 -0.08
C GLY A 176 4.35 -8.89 -0.53
N GLN A 177 5.63 -8.63 -0.81
CA GLN A 177 6.10 -7.34 -1.32
C GLN A 177 7.16 -7.55 -2.40
N PHE A 178 6.98 -6.92 -3.56
CA PHE A 178 7.89 -7.06 -4.70
C PHE A 178 8.92 -5.95 -4.79
N GLY A 179 8.63 -4.78 -4.22
CA GLY A 179 9.49 -3.61 -4.37
C GLY A 179 9.22 -2.50 -3.35
N PRO A 180 10.11 -1.49 -3.32
CA PRO A 180 10.06 -0.41 -2.35
C PRO A 180 8.87 0.53 -2.59
N LEU A 181 8.15 0.91 -1.53
CA LEU A 181 6.95 1.77 -1.65
C LEU A 181 7.23 3.21 -2.16
N HIS A 182 8.49 3.65 -2.15
CA HIS A 182 8.88 4.99 -2.62
C HIS A 182 9.16 5.06 -4.13
N HIS A 183 9.08 3.94 -4.83
CA HIS A 183 9.15 3.87 -6.29
C HIS A 183 7.77 3.59 -6.89
N SER A 184 7.69 3.57 -8.21
CA SER A 184 6.52 3.07 -8.93
C SER A 184 6.51 1.54 -9.00
N ALA A 185 5.34 0.96 -9.27
CA ALA A 185 5.15 -0.45 -9.62
C ALA A 185 4.48 -0.60 -11.00
N ARG A 186 4.19 -1.83 -11.46
CA ARG A 186 3.77 -2.15 -12.84
C ARG A 186 2.30 -2.57 -13.01
N ALA A 187 1.49 -2.59 -11.96
CA ALA A 187 0.09 -3.03 -12.03
C ALA A 187 -0.89 -2.02 -12.67
N LEU A 188 -0.40 -0.87 -13.19
CA LEU A 188 -1.21 0.09 -13.95
C LEU A 188 -0.69 0.31 -15.36
N ARG A 189 -1.63 0.46 -16.31
CA ARG A 189 -1.31 0.89 -17.66
C ARG A 189 -1.18 2.40 -17.72
N ASN A 190 -0.18 2.86 -18.45
CA ASN A 190 -0.06 4.28 -18.83
C ASN A 190 -1.19 4.64 -19.79
N ASP A 191 -1.77 5.83 -19.64
CA ASP A 191 -2.91 6.27 -20.46
C ASP A 191 -2.50 7.00 -21.75
N GLY A 192 -1.26 6.80 -22.19
CA GLY A 192 -0.61 7.49 -23.29
C GLY A 192 -0.07 8.88 -22.90
N SER A 193 -0.90 9.70 -22.23
CA SER A 193 -0.53 11.07 -21.86
C SER A 193 0.21 11.19 -20.53
N ARG A 194 0.04 10.21 -19.62
CA ARG A 194 0.74 10.12 -18.34
C ARG A 194 1.05 8.68 -17.97
N ARG A 195 2.13 8.52 -17.20
CA ARG A 195 2.45 7.28 -16.51
C ARG A 195 1.67 7.22 -15.20
N THR A 196 0.50 6.59 -15.26
CA THR A 196 -0.47 6.54 -14.14
C THR A 196 0.13 5.90 -12.89
N ASN A 197 1.01 4.91 -13.05
CA ASN A 197 1.76 4.27 -11.96
C ASN A 197 2.82 5.15 -11.27
N ARG A 198 3.08 6.35 -11.79
CA ARG A 198 4.12 7.28 -11.30
C ARG A 198 3.56 8.62 -10.82
N GLU A 199 2.26 8.67 -10.56
CA GLU A 199 1.60 9.87 -10.07
C GLU A 199 1.61 9.96 -8.53
N GLY A 200 2.03 11.10 -7.97
CA GLY A 200 2.04 11.37 -6.52
C GLY A 200 3.41 11.21 -5.87
N LEU A 201 3.50 11.58 -4.59
CA LEU A 201 4.63 11.31 -3.71
C LEU A 201 4.95 9.81 -3.68
N VAL A 202 3.91 8.97 -3.60
CA VAL A 202 3.94 7.52 -3.83
C VAL A 202 2.64 7.10 -4.52
N CYS A 203 2.72 6.04 -5.33
CA CYS A 203 1.56 5.35 -5.92
C CYS A 203 1.64 3.86 -5.59
N VAL A 204 1.33 3.55 -4.33
CA VAL A 204 1.37 2.17 -3.82
C VAL A 204 0.28 1.37 -4.53
N GLN A 205 0.60 0.16 -4.97
CA GLN A 205 -0.30 -0.72 -5.73
C GLN A 205 -0.40 -2.02 -4.94
N ILE A 206 -1.62 -2.46 -4.66
CA ILE A 206 -1.91 -3.62 -3.81
C ILE A 206 -2.78 -4.59 -4.61
N GLU A 207 -2.26 -5.76 -4.90
CA GLU A 207 -3.02 -6.89 -5.39
C GLU A 207 -3.60 -7.68 -4.23
N VAL A 208 -4.92 -7.86 -4.19
CA VAL A 208 -5.57 -8.75 -3.22
C VAL A 208 -6.02 -10.01 -3.92
N LEU A 209 -5.63 -11.17 -3.37
CA LEU A 209 -6.13 -12.45 -3.85
C LEU A 209 -7.65 -12.51 -3.69
N GLY A 210 -8.35 -12.62 -4.81
CA GLY A 210 -9.81 -12.60 -4.86
C GLY A 210 -10.29 -12.21 -6.26
N ARG A 211 -11.60 -11.96 -6.37
CA ARG A 211 -12.27 -11.58 -7.61
C ARG A 211 -13.05 -10.30 -7.39
N ALA A 212 -13.04 -9.39 -8.35
CA ALA A 212 -13.85 -8.18 -8.26
C ALA A 212 -15.36 -8.46 -8.15
N SER A 213 -15.83 -9.58 -8.73
CA SER A 213 -17.22 -10.03 -8.61
C SER A 213 -17.60 -10.54 -7.22
N GLU A 214 -16.62 -10.83 -6.37
CA GLU A 214 -16.78 -11.40 -5.02
C GLU A 214 -15.93 -10.57 -4.04
N PRO A 215 -16.41 -9.40 -3.60
CA PRO A 215 -15.62 -8.48 -2.77
C PRO A 215 -15.02 -9.19 -1.55
N TRP A 216 -13.68 -9.18 -1.48
CA TRP A 216 -12.94 -9.92 -0.44
C TRP A 216 -13.23 -9.42 0.98
N THR A 217 -13.89 -8.28 1.13
CA THR A 217 -14.27 -7.66 2.40
C THR A 217 -15.55 -8.22 3.02
N ASP A 218 -16.35 -9.02 2.30
CA ASP A 218 -17.66 -9.48 2.77
C ASP A 218 -17.55 -10.39 4.00
N ALA A 219 -16.70 -11.40 3.92
CA ALA A 219 -16.43 -12.37 5.00
C ALA A 219 -15.08 -12.10 5.71
N TRP A 220 -14.58 -10.87 5.63
CA TRP A 220 -13.26 -10.49 6.16
C TRP A 220 -13.40 -9.48 7.30
N ASN A 221 -12.75 -9.77 8.43
CA ASN A 221 -12.75 -8.91 9.60
C ASN A 221 -11.37 -8.23 9.78
N PRO A 222 -11.24 -6.92 9.53
CA PRO A 222 -9.96 -6.20 9.65
C PRO A 222 -9.30 -6.31 11.04
N ARG A 223 -10.09 -6.56 12.09
CA ARG A 223 -9.57 -6.69 13.45
C ARG A 223 -8.72 -7.93 13.65
N GLU A 224 -8.96 -8.97 12.86
CA GLU A 224 -8.31 -10.28 12.93
C GLU A 224 -7.14 -10.41 11.94
N LYS A 225 -6.72 -9.29 11.33
CA LYS A 225 -5.86 -9.27 10.13
C LYS A 225 -4.61 -8.43 10.35
N PRO A 226 -3.68 -8.84 11.25
CA PRO A 226 -2.44 -8.12 11.52
C PRO A 226 -1.53 -7.91 10.30
N GLY A 227 -1.63 -8.75 9.27
CA GLY A 227 -0.98 -8.56 7.97
C GLY A 227 -1.54 -7.35 7.24
N TRP A 228 -2.87 -7.24 7.11
CA TRP A 228 -3.48 -6.04 6.54
C TRP A 228 -3.22 -4.79 7.38
N GLN A 229 -3.24 -4.89 8.70
CA GLN A 229 -2.92 -3.77 9.58
C GLN A 229 -1.49 -3.25 9.35
N ARG A 230 -0.53 -4.13 9.04
CA ARG A 230 0.83 -3.74 8.63
C ARG A 230 0.86 -3.03 7.28
N ILE A 231 0.07 -3.50 6.30
CA ILE A 231 -0.11 -2.80 5.02
C ILE A 231 -0.63 -1.38 5.25
N LEU A 232 -1.71 -1.25 6.02
CA LEU A 232 -2.34 0.05 6.28
C LEU A 232 -1.41 0.99 7.06
N ALA A 233 -0.67 0.48 8.04
CA ALA A 233 0.34 1.26 8.76
C ALA A 233 1.47 1.76 7.82
N ALA A 234 1.94 0.90 6.91
CA ALA A 234 2.97 1.27 5.94
C ALA A 234 2.47 2.35 4.96
N VAL A 235 1.25 2.19 4.45
CA VAL A 235 0.57 3.20 3.61
C VAL A 235 0.45 4.54 4.34
N ARG A 236 -0.03 4.54 5.59
CA ARG A 236 -0.20 5.76 6.39
C ARG A 236 1.12 6.45 6.73
N SER A 237 2.22 5.70 6.85
CA SER A 237 3.55 6.29 7.05
C SER A 237 4.04 7.12 5.86
N TRP A 238 3.44 6.94 4.68
CA TRP A 238 3.61 7.81 3.50
C TRP A 238 2.62 8.96 3.45
N GLU A 239 1.92 9.22 4.55
CA GLU A 239 0.93 10.28 4.63
C GLU A 239 -0.25 10.10 3.65
N VAL A 240 -0.55 8.89 3.17
CA VAL A 240 -1.78 8.63 2.38
C VAL A 240 -3.02 8.93 3.23
N PRO A 241 -3.94 9.82 2.79
CA PRO A 241 -5.21 10.05 3.48
C PRO A 241 -6.10 8.79 3.51
N ASP A 242 -6.79 8.55 4.63
CA ASP A 242 -7.82 7.51 4.74
C ASP A 242 -9.15 7.95 4.11
N ASP A 243 -9.10 8.40 2.86
CA ASP A 243 -10.25 8.87 2.09
C ASP A 243 -10.28 8.17 0.72
N TRP A 244 -11.46 8.13 0.09
CA TRP A 244 -11.64 7.63 -1.27
C TRP A 244 -12.11 8.78 -2.17
N PRO A 245 -11.18 9.55 -2.77
CA PRO A 245 -11.51 10.78 -3.52
C PRO A 245 -12.50 10.59 -4.67
N MET A 246 -12.54 9.39 -5.25
CA MET A 246 -13.46 9.03 -6.35
C MET A 246 -14.75 8.37 -5.88
N GLY A 247 -14.97 8.35 -4.56
CA GLY A 247 -16.00 7.52 -3.93
C GLY A 247 -15.57 6.05 -3.82
N PRO A 248 -16.43 5.20 -3.22
CA PRO A 248 -16.18 3.78 -3.09
C PRO A 248 -16.18 3.10 -4.48
N PRO A 249 -15.31 2.09 -4.70
CA PRO A 249 -15.41 1.21 -5.87
C PRO A 249 -16.80 0.57 -5.96
N VAL A 250 -17.31 0.39 -7.19
CA VAL A 250 -18.66 -0.13 -7.41
C VAL A 250 -18.67 -1.62 -7.73
N ALA A 251 -19.84 -2.25 -7.73
CA ALA A 251 -19.99 -3.68 -7.97
C ALA A 251 -19.56 -4.09 -9.39
N TYR A 252 -18.99 -5.28 -9.50
CA TYR A 252 -18.50 -5.85 -10.75
C TYR A 252 -19.41 -6.98 -11.26
N PRO A 253 -19.78 -7.00 -12.56
CA PRO A 253 -19.90 -5.85 -13.45
C PRO A 253 -21.23 -5.10 -13.15
N PRO A 254 -21.56 -3.88 -13.62
CA PRO A 254 -20.79 -2.81 -14.24
C PRO A 254 -21.16 -1.38 -13.72
N GLY A 255 -20.55 -0.38 -14.37
CA GLY A 255 -20.74 1.06 -14.21
C GLY A 255 -19.39 1.69 -13.92
N SER A 256 -18.59 2.01 -14.96
CA SER A 256 -17.21 2.46 -14.78
C SER A 256 -17.16 3.56 -13.73
N SER A 257 -16.51 3.29 -12.60
CA SER A 257 -16.31 4.28 -11.56
C SER A 257 -15.71 5.56 -12.15
N ALA A 258 -15.87 6.68 -11.47
CA ALA A 258 -15.32 7.94 -11.96
C ALA A 258 -13.79 7.80 -12.18
N ARG A 259 -13.33 8.09 -13.40
CA ARG A 259 -11.91 8.11 -13.79
C ARG A 259 -11.43 9.54 -14.04
N THR A 260 -11.86 10.47 -13.18
CA THR A 260 -11.62 11.91 -13.32
C THR A 260 -10.14 12.29 -13.15
N ARG A 261 -9.49 12.69 -14.23
CA ARG A 261 -8.05 13.00 -14.21
C ARG A 261 -7.66 14.09 -13.20
N SER A 262 -8.46 15.15 -13.04
CA SER A 262 -8.14 16.20 -12.08
C SER A 262 -8.08 15.66 -10.65
N VAL A 263 -9.10 14.90 -10.21
CA VAL A 263 -9.13 14.24 -8.90
C VAL A 263 -7.92 13.31 -8.73
N TRP A 264 -7.62 12.48 -9.74
CA TRP A 264 -6.44 11.61 -9.71
C TRP A 264 -5.13 12.39 -9.47
N GLN A 265 -5.01 13.62 -9.98
CA GLN A 265 -3.77 14.40 -9.85
C GLN A 265 -3.72 15.25 -8.58
N SER A 266 -4.85 15.84 -8.17
CA SER A 266 -4.90 16.82 -7.08
C SER A 266 -5.23 16.23 -5.72
N GLU A 267 -5.72 14.99 -5.65
CA GLU A 267 -6.18 14.38 -4.41
C GLU A 267 -5.41 13.09 -4.11
N GLY A 268 -5.03 12.93 -2.84
CA GLY A 268 -4.39 11.72 -2.33
C GLY A 268 -5.41 10.86 -1.60
N GLY A 269 -5.15 9.57 -1.52
CA GLY A 269 -6.02 8.64 -0.82
C GLY A 269 -6.04 7.26 -1.46
N HIS A 270 -7.14 6.56 -1.26
CA HIS A 270 -7.37 5.22 -1.75
C HIS A 270 -8.21 5.25 -3.04
N PHE A 271 -7.79 4.46 -4.02
CA PHE A 271 -8.44 4.32 -5.32
C PHE A 271 -8.54 2.84 -5.67
N GLY A 272 -9.55 2.43 -6.44
CA GLY A 272 -9.54 1.13 -7.11
C GLY A 272 -8.90 1.28 -8.49
N HIS A 273 -8.53 0.18 -9.14
CA HIS A 273 -8.13 0.23 -10.56
C HIS A 273 -9.25 0.81 -11.44
N CYS A 274 -10.51 0.61 -11.03
CA CYS A 274 -11.70 1.22 -11.61
C CYS A 274 -11.69 2.76 -11.64
N HIS A 275 -10.88 3.42 -10.79
CA HIS A 275 -10.77 4.88 -10.70
C HIS A 275 -9.63 5.48 -11.53
N VAL A 276 -8.76 4.64 -12.12
CA VAL A 276 -7.53 5.13 -12.77
C VAL A 276 -7.83 5.64 -14.18
N PRO A 277 -7.49 6.90 -14.52
CA PRO A 277 -7.67 7.45 -15.87
C PRO A 277 -7.03 6.58 -16.96
N GLY A 278 -7.73 6.43 -18.09
CA GLY A 278 -7.27 5.69 -19.27
C GLY A 278 -7.01 4.19 -19.08
N ASN A 279 -7.37 3.63 -17.94
CA ASN A 279 -7.44 2.18 -17.73
C ASN A 279 -8.90 1.72 -17.94
N ASP A 280 -9.10 0.42 -18.12
CA ASP A 280 -10.40 -0.20 -18.44
C ASP A 280 -10.82 -1.30 -17.45
N HIS A 281 -9.97 -1.63 -16.47
CA HIS A 281 -10.29 -2.66 -15.47
C HIS A 281 -11.26 -2.16 -14.38
N GLY A 282 -12.11 -3.05 -13.86
CA GLY A 282 -13.18 -2.73 -12.90
C GLY A 282 -12.93 -3.20 -11.46
N ASP A 283 -11.78 -3.79 -11.18
CA ASP A 283 -11.35 -4.20 -9.85
C ASP A 283 -11.10 -2.98 -8.93
N PRO A 284 -11.24 -3.13 -7.60
CA PRO A 284 -11.40 -4.37 -6.82
C PRO A 284 -12.86 -4.85 -6.62
N GLY A 285 -13.83 -4.29 -7.35
CA GLY A 285 -15.25 -4.51 -7.08
C GLY A 285 -15.73 -3.77 -5.82
N ALA A 286 -16.98 -3.99 -5.39
CA ALA A 286 -17.63 -3.27 -4.29
C ALA A 286 -17.09 -3.65 -2.89
N ILE A 287 -15.80 -3.43 -2.67
CA ILE A 287 -15.15 -3.61 -1.37
C ILE A 287 -15.69 -2.62 -0.34
N ASP A 288 -15.81 -3.07 0.91
CA ASP A 288 -16.15 -2.24 2.05
C ASP A 288 -14.96 -1.34 2.41
N THR A 289 -15.04 -0.09 1.96
CA THR A 289 -14.00 0.92 2.13
C THR A 289 -13.75 1.27 3.59
N ALA A 290 -14.76 1.18 4.45
CA ALA A 290 -14.62 1.42 5.89
C ALA A 290 -13.84 0.29 6.55
N LYS A 291 -14.12 -0.98 6.19
CA LYS A 291 -13.33 -2.12 6.67
C LYS A 291 -11.87 -2.02 6.24
N VAL A 292 -11.62 -1.67 4.98
CA VAL A 292 -10.27 -1.49 4.41
C VAL A 292 -9.44 -0.47 5.18
N LEU A 293 -10.07 0.63 5.63
CA LEU A 293 -9.41 1.71 6.37
C LEU A 293 -9.41 1.50 7.90
N SER A 294 -10.08 0.47 8.39
CA SER A 294 -10.16 0.22 9.83
C SER A 294 -8.90 -0.49 10.35
N VAL A 295 -8.41 -0.03 11.49
CA VAL A 295 -7.44 -0.77 12.30
C VAL A 295 -8.19 -1.51 13.39
N GLY A 296 -7.82 -2.77 13.62
CA GLY A 296 -8.30 -3.47 14.80
C GLY A 296 -7.85 -2.74 16.06
N THR A 297 -8.79 -2.37 16.93
CA THR A 297 -8.48 -2.05 18.33
C THR A 297 -8.17 -3.36 19.05
N GLY A 298 -7.04 -3.97 18.69
CA GLY A 298 -6.46 -5.09 19.41
C GLY A 298 -5.81 -4.55 20.67
N THR A 299 -6.29 -4.99 21.82
CA THR A 299 -5.66 -4.85 23.13
C THR A 299 -4.35 -5.65 23.15
N GLY A 300 -3.32 -5.11 22.49
CA GLY A 300 -1.95 -5.60 22.52
C GLY A 300 -1.06 -4.51 23.11
N THR A 301 -0.66 -4.69 24.35
CA THR A 301 0.26 -3.80 25.05
C THR A 301 1.63 -3.81 24.37
N GLN A 302 2.02 -2.61 23.91
CA GLN A 302 3.37 -2.06 23.70
C GLN A 302 4.13 -2.38 22.41
N GLY A 303 4.27 -1.33 21.59
CA GLY A 303 5.24 -1.22 20.49
C GLY A 303 4.93 -0.15 19.42
N GLY A 304 3.72 0.43 19.36
CA GLY A 304 3.33 1.42 18.35
C GLY A 304 3.50 2.87 18.84
N THR A 305 4.29 3.67 18.12
CA THR A 305 4.57 5.08 18.43
C THR A 305 3.30 5.93 18.49
N ARG A 306 3.12 6.67 19.58
CA ARG A 306 2.08 7.72 19.74
C ARG A 306 2.06 8.65 18.51
N PRO A 307 0.89 9.07 17.97
CA PRO A 307 0.80 10.06 16.90
C PRO A 307 1.66 11.29 17.19
N ARG A 308 2.44 11.75 16.21
CA ARG A 308 3.31 12.93 16.37
C ARG A 308 2.53 14.18 15.98
N VAL A 309 2.40 15.13 16.91
CA VAL A 309 1.75 16.43 16.70
C VAL A 309 2.82 17.52 16.68
N SER A 310 2.95 18.23 15.57
CA SER A 310 3.91 19.33 15.43
C SER A 310 3.40 20.59 16.11
N LEU A 311 4.08 21.01 17.19
CA LEU A 311 3.80 22.24 17.91
C LEU A 311 3.78 23.46 16.97
N ALA A 312 4.77 23.57 16.08
CA ALA A 312 4.85 24.69 15.14
C ALA A 312 3.63 24.77 14.21
N ARG A 313 3.12 23.62 13.74
CA ARG A 313 1.96 23.56 12.86
C ARG A 313 0.66 23.85 13.60
N VAL A 314 0.47 23.30 14.80
CA VAL A 314 -0.73 23.60 15.59
C VAL A 314 -0.77 25.07 16.01
N VAL A 315 0.38 25.67 16.36
CA VAL A 315 0.47 27.12 16.62
C VAL A 315 0.13 27.94 15.38
N ALA A 316 0.61 27.53 14.20
CA ALA A 316 0.27 28.20 12.95
C ALA A 316 -1.23 28.11 12.63
N ALA A 317 -1.84 26.95 12.86
CA ALA A 317 -3.28 26.76 12.71
C ALA A 317 -4.07 27.64 13.68
N ALA A 318 -3.70 27.64 14.96
CA ALA A 318 -4.35 28.45 15.99
C ALA A 318 -4.32 29.96 15.72
N LYS A 319 -3.34 30.44 14.93
CA LYS A 319 -3.26 31.84 14.51
C LYS A 319 -4.03 32.14 13.22
N ARG A 320 -4.11 31.17 12.30
CA ARG A 320 -4.60 31.38 10.93
C ARG A 320 -6.06 31.01 10.74
N ASP A 321 -6.53 29.97 11.42
CA ASP A 321 -7.89 29.44 11.24
C ASP A 321 -8.98 30.31 11.88
N PRO A 322 -8.81 30.90 13.09
CA PRO A 322 -9.87 31.71 13.70
C PRO A 322 -10.31 32.94 12.89
N PRO A 323 -9.43 33.72 12.23
CA PRO A 323 -9.85 34.86 11.41
C PRO A 323 -10.27 34.48 9.98
N ALA A 324 -10.10 33.21 9.57
CA ALA A 324 -10.43 32.77 8.22
C ALA A 324 -11.93 32.47 8.05
N PRO A 325 -12.43 32.38 6.79
CA PRO A 325 -13.81 31.94 6.54
C PRO A 325 -14.10 30.59 7.21
N GLY A 326 -15.35 30.40 7.63
CA GLY A 326 -15.78 29.17 8.31
C GLY A 326 -15.40 27.90 7.53
N GLY A 327 -14.80 26.93 8.22
CA GLY A 327 -14.33 25.69 7.63
C GLY A 327 -12.91 25.74 7.04
N HIS A 328 -12.18 26.86 7.16
CA HIS A 328 -10.76 26.89 6.82
C HIS A 328 -9.96 25.96 7.73
N ARG A 329 -9.06 25.15 7.16
CA ARG A 329 -8.29 24.13 7.88
C ARG A 329 -6.80 24.28 7.58
N THR A 330 -6.04 24.77 8.54
CA THR A 330 -4.57 24.82 8.45
C THR A 330 -3.99 23.64 9.23
N TYR A 331 -3.20 22.80 8.56
CA TYR A 331 -2.62 21.57 9.14
C TYR A 331 -3.62 20.65 9.87
N PRO A 332 -4.74 20.24 9.23
CA PRO A 332 -5.78 19.44 9.87
C PRO A 332 -5.30 18.12 10.49
N ARG A 333 -4.17 17.58 10.02
CA ARG A 333 -3.55 16.35 10.58
C ARG A 333 -2.93 16.55 11.95
N ASP A 334 -2.35 17.72 12.19
CA ASP A 334 -1.79 18.10 13.48
C ASP A 334 -2.89 18.65 14.41
N VAL A 335 -3.96 19.23 13.85
CA VAL A 335 -5.09 19.79 14.61
C VAL A 335 -6.07 18.72 15.08
N ARG A 336 -6.45 17.73 14.25
CA ARG A 336 -7.45 16.70 14.63
C ARG A 336 -7.12 15.96 15.93
N PRO A 337 -5.89 15.48 16.18
CA PRO A 337 -5.56 14.83 17.45
C PRO A 337 -5.76 15.75 18.65
N VAL A 338 -5.55 17.05 18.49
CA VAL A 338 -5.78 18.05 19.53
C VAL A 338 -7.28 18.25 19.76
N GLU A 339 -8.07 18.37 18.70
CA GLU A 339 -9.53 18.47 18.79
C GLU A 339 -10.18 17.22 19.39
N GLU A 340 -9.74 16.04 19.00
CA GLU A 340 -10.18 14.76 19.57
C GLU A 340 -9.89 14.70 21.07
N ALA A 341 -8.69 15.12 21.48
CA ALA A 341 -8.31 15.19 22.89
C ALA A 341 -9.13 16.23 23.66
N LEU A 342 -9.38 17.41 23.09
CA LEU A 342 -10.24 18.41 23.71
C LEU A 342 -11.69 17.93 23.82
N ALA A 343 -12.19 17.19 22.84
CA ALA A 343 -13.51 16.58 22.90
C ALA A 343 -13.58 15.47 23.95
N ALA A 344 -12.51 14.68 24.11
CA ALA A 344 -12.40 13.67 25.16
C ALA A 344 -12.31 14.27 26.57
N GLU A 345 -11.73 15.46 26.72
CA GLU A 345 -11.79 16.27 27.96
C GLU A 345 -13.15 16.95 28.16
N GLY A 346 -14.10 16.81 27.22
CA GLY A 346 -15.41 17.45 27.27
C GLY A 346 -15.37 18.97 27.04
N LEU A 347 -14.27 19.49 26.50
CA LEU A 347 -14.04 20.92 26.27
C LEU A 347 -14.47 21.37 24.86
N LEU A 348 -14.61 20.42 23.92
CA LEU A 348 -15.02 20.67 22.55
C LEU A 348 -16.17 19.73 22.16
N GLU A 349 -17.25 20.26 21.60
CA GLU A 349 -18.32 19.41 21.06
C GLU A 349 -17.82 18.62 19.84
N ARG A 350 -18.19 17.34 19.73
CA ARG A 350 -17.71 16.45 18.66
C ARG A 350 -17.96 16.96 17.23
N ARG A 351 -19.01 17.76 17.02
CA ARG A 351 -19.32 18.38 15.71
C ARG A 351 -18.27 19.38 15.23
N TYR A 352 -17.41 19.86 16.13
CA TYR A 352 -16.31 20.78 15.83
C TYR A 352 -14.95 20.07 15.75
N VAL A 353 -14.92 18.72 15.77
CA VAL A 353 -13.71 17.94 15.46
C VAL A 353 -13.61 17.80 13.94
N ASP A 354 -13.27 18.87 13.26
CA ASP A 354 -13.32 18.97 11.80
C ASP A 354 -11.94 19.21 11.16
N GLY A 355 -10.89 19.35 11.98
CA GLY A 355 -9.52 19.64 11.59
C GLY A 355 -9.22 21.12 11.42
N SER A 356 -10.10 22.02 11.90
CA SER A 356 -9.90 23.48 11.89
C SER A 356 -9.57 23.96 13.29
N PHE A 357 -8.44 24.65 13.47
CA PHE A 357 -8.18 25.32 14.75
C PHE A 357 -8.96 26.64 14.84
N GLY A 358 -10.27 26.58 14.57
CA GLY A 358 -11.16 27.73 14.54
C GLY A 358 -11.46 28.28 15.94
N THR A 359 -12.36 29.27 16.00
CA THR A 359 -12.69 29.98 17.24
C THR A 359 -13.18 29.07 18.37
N ARG A 360 -13.87 27.96 18.04
CA ARG A 360 -14.34 26.96 19.02
C ARG A 360 -13.18 26.15 19.60
N THR A 361 -12.28 25.65 18.75
CA THR A 361 -11.08 24.91 19.15
C THR A 361 -10.14 25.80 19.96
N LEU A 362 -9.99 27.08 19.58
CA LEU A 362 -9.23 28.08 20.34
C LEU A 362 -9.79 28.29 21.75
N ALA A 363 -11.12 28.46 21.88
CA ALA A 363 -11.76 28.61 23.18
C ALA A 363 -11.65 27.35 24.05
N ALA A 364 -11.79 26.17 23.45
CA ALA A 364 -11.64 24.88 24.12
C ALA A 364 -10.21 24.68 24.63
N TYR A 365 -9.20 25.03 23.83
CA TYR A 365 -7.80 24.94 24.25
C TYR A 365 -7.46 25.94 25.36
N ALA A 366 -8.07 27.14 25.33
CA ALA A 366 -7.93 28.10 26.43
C ALA A 366 -8.54 27.57 27.74
N ALA A 367 -9.66 26.85 27.65
CA ALA A 367 -10.25 26.16 28.81
C ALA A 367 -9.35 25.02 29.32
N TRP A 368 -8.73 24.27 28.40
CA TRP A 368 -7.72 23.27 28.73
C TRP A 368 -6.56 23.88 29.52
N GLN A 369 -5.95 24.96 29.04
CA GLN A 369 -4.85 25.67 29.73
C GLN A 369 -5.23 26.10 31.16
N ARG A 370 -6.45 26.59 31.38
CA ARG A 370 -6.93 26.99 32.72
C ARG A 370 -7.21 25.81 33.64
N SER A 371 -7.48 24.63 33.09
CA SER A 371 -7.78 23.44 33.87
C SER A 371 -6.58 22.99 34.71
N ARG A 372 -6.83 22.26 35.80
CA ARG A 372 -5.75 21.67 36.61
C ARG A 372 -4.90 20.69 35.81
N ALA A 373 -5.51 19.95 34.88
CA ALA A 373 -4.82 18.97 34.04
C ALA A 373 -3.96 19.64 32.96
N GLY A 374 -4.41 20.78 32.42
CA GLY A 374 -3.69 21.52 31.38
C GLY A 374 -2.64 22.50 31.88
N GLY A 375 -2.56 22.77 33.18
CA GLY A 375 -1.45 23.52 33.81
C GLY A 375 -1.85 24.71 34.68
N SER A 376 -3.16 24.98 34.85
CA SER A 376 -3.68 26.08 35.67
C SER A 376 -3.16 27.46 35.26
N TYR A 377 -2.90 27.65 33.97
CA TYR A 377 -2.46 28.92 33.40
C TYR A 377 -3.53 30.01 33.57
N ARG A 378 -3.09 31.27 33.63
CA ARG A 378 -3.95 32.45 33.85
C ARG A 378 -3.53 33.60 32.93
N GLY A 379 -4.43 34.55 32.73
CA GLY A 379 -4.14 35.72 31.91
C GLY A 379 -3.75 35.34 30.48
N GLY A 380 -2.72 36.00 29.94
CA GLY A 380 -2.22 35.76 28.58
C GLY A 380 -1.66 34.34 28.36
N ASP A 381 -1.29 33.61 29.41
CA ASP A 381 -0.78 32.24 29.29
C ASP A 381 -1.89 31.19 29.02
N ALA A 382 -3.15 31.63 29.06
CA ALA A 382 -4.33 30.82 28.74
C ALA A 382 -5.16 31.46 27.61
N ASP A 383 -4.47 31.87 26.54
CA ASP A 383 -5.00 32.53 25.34
C ASP A 383 -5.60 31.58 24.30
N GLY A 384 -5.45 30.26 24.48
CA GLY A 384 -5.91 29.24 23.55
C GLY A 384 -4.89 28.83 22.50
N VAL A 385 -3.73 29.49 22.42
CA VAL A 385 -2.65 29.08 21.52
C VAL A 385 -1.82 27.98 22.20
N PRO A 386 -1.60 26.83 21.54
CA PRO A 386 -0.84 25.74 22.16
C PRO A 386 0.61 26.10 22.48
N GLY A 387 0.97 26.00 23.76
CA GLY A 387 2.36 25.98 24.22
C GLY A 387 2.88 24.55 24.33
N ARG A 388 4.21 24.37 24.30
CA ARG A 388 4.84 23.03 24.37
C ARG A 388 4.35 22.24 25.59
N ASP A 389 4.34 22.85 26.76
CA ASP A 389 3.99 22.17 28.01
C ASP A 389 2.50 21.82 28.09
N SER A 390 1.61 22.76 27.73
CA SER A 390 0.17 22.50 27.74
C SER A 390 -0.24 21.46 26.70
N LEU A 391 0.43 21.45 25.53
CA LEU A 391 0.17 20.49 24.47
C LEU A 391 0.74 19.10 24.81
N THR A 392 1.90 19.05 25.45
CA THR A 392 2.51 17.79 25.92
C THR A 392 1.64 17.14 27.00
N ARG A 393 1.11 17.93 27.95
CA ARG A 393 0.16 17.43 28.96
C ARG A 393 -1.10 16.84 28.32
N LEU A 394 -1.62 17.47 27.27
CA LEU A 394 -2.77 16.95 26.53
C LEU A 394 -2.39 15.66 25.79
N GLY A 395 -1.24 15.63 25.14
CA GLY A 395 -0.71 14.48 24.42
C GLY A 395 -0.43 13.27 25.32
N ASP A 396 0.13 13.48 26.50
CA ASP A 396 0.38 12.41 27.48
C ASP A 396 -0.89 11.75 27.97
N ARG A 397 -2.00 12.51 28.05
CA ARG A 397 -3.30 11.98 28.46
C ARG A 397 -4.06 11.30 27.34
N HIS A 398 -3.94 11.81 26.12
CA HIS A 398 -4.73 11.36 24.96
C HIS A 398 -3.93 10.61 23.91
N GLY A 399 -2.68 10.26 24.25
CA GLY A 399 -1.89 9.30 23.52
C GLY A 399 -1.15 9.83 22.30
N PHE A 400 -0.86 11.14 22.19
CA PHE A 400 -0.02 11.72 21.14
C PHE A 400 1.29 12.31 21.69
N THR A 401 2.35 12.35 20.88
CA THR A 401 3.65 12.93 21.22
C THR A 401 3.81 14.29 20.55
N VAL A 402 4.16 15.31 21.32
CA VAL A 402 4.47 16.63 20.77
C VAL A 402 5.87 16.61 20.20
N VAL A 403 5.96 16.91 18.91
CA VAL A 403 7.22 17.22 18.23
C VAL A 403 7.24 18.69 17.91
N GLY A 404 8.41 19.31 17.87
CA GLY A 404 8.49 20.74 17.63
C GLY A 404 9.84 21.12 17.14
#